data_AF-A0A931SJ38-F1
#
_entry.id   AF-A0A931SJ38-F1
#
_cell.length_a   1.000
_cell.length_b   1.000
_cell.length_c   1.000
_cell.angle_alpha   90.00
_cell.angle_beta   90.00
_cell.angle_gamma   90.00
#
_symmetry.space_group_name_H-M   'P 1'
#
loop_
_entity.id
_entity.type
_entity.pdbx_description
1 polymer ?
#
loop_
_entity_poly.entity_id
_entity_poly.type
_entity_poly.pdbx_seq_one_letter_code
_entity_poly.pdbx_strand_id
1 'polypeptide(L)'
;MSRGSQTLLTALVVTLMVAAPIQGQGQRGGRGAPQGNPPAGARGGAGRGAAPTQTPPKPLIPNAKPVRSCESLSAVALPNTTIESAVVDPNNPGICRVTAITSHPPAGDKVRIWIGIPTSNWNGRFIGNGGGGFSGGNAASINQPVALGYAAGSTDTGHEGGSGSFALDANGRLNWQLIRDNAQVGIHEMTVIGKALTEAMYGAAP
;
A
#
# COMPACT_ATOMS: atom_id res chain seq x y z
N MET A 1 -45.45 19.13 -31.87
CA MET A 1 -46.24 18.99 -30.63
C MET A 1 -45.79 17.67 -29.99
N SER A 2 -45.26 17.51 -28.79
CA SER A 2 -45.10 18.31 -27.58
C SER A 2 -43.81 17.87 -26.88
N ARG A 3 -43.24 18.75 -26.06
CA ARG A 3 -41.99 18.63 -25.30
C ARG A 3 -42.11 17.63 -24.14
N GLY A 4 -40.98 17.10 -23.68
CA GLY A 4 -40.90 16.34 -22.43
C GLY A 4 -39.46 16.07 -21.99
N SER A 5 -38.73 17.13 -21.63
CA SER A 5 -37.45 17.06 -20.92
C SER A 5 -37.71 16.62 -19.48
N GLN A 6 -37.03 15.57 -19.00
CA GLN A 6 -36.97 15.23 -17.58
C GLN A 6 -35.51 15.14 -17.15
N THR A 7 -35.08 16.20 -16.47
CA THR A 7 -33.84 16.31 -15.70
C THR A 7 -34.25 16.28 -14.23
N LEU A 8 -33.82 15.27 -13.46
CA LEU A 8 -33.88 15.26 -12.00
C LEU A 8 -32.55 14.66 -11.50
N LEU A 9 -31.55 15.49 -11.17
CA LEU A 9 -31.29 16.07 -9.84
C LEU A 9 -30.92 15.00 -8.79
N THR A 10 -29.61 14.69 -8.76
CA THR A 10 -28.90 13.98 -7.69
C THR A 10 -28.83 14.87 -6.44
N ALA A 11 -29.45 14.46 -5.33
CA ALA A 11 -29.33 15.15 -4.05
C ALA A 11 -28.08 14.65 -3.30
N LEU A 12 -27.09 15.53 -3.14
CA LEU A 12 -25.89 15.31 -2.33
C LEU A 12 -26.21 15.70 -0.87
N VAL A 13 -26.31 14.73 0.03
CA VAL A 13 -26.44 14.99 1.47
C VAL A 13 -25.04 15.18 2.06
N VAL A 14 -24.68 16.45 2.30
CA VAL A 14 -23.46 16.83 3.03
C VAL A 14 -23.80 16.86 4.52
N THR A 15 -23.38 15.85 5.28
CA THR A 15 -23.45 15.89 6.74
C THR A 15 -22.20 16.56 7.29
N LEU A 16 -22.38 17.76 7.83
CA LEU A 16 -21.38 18.53 8.58
C LEU A 16 -21.11 17.82 9.93
N MET A 17 -19.91 17.29 10.15
CA MET A 17 -19.45 16.95 11.50
C MET A 17 -18.74 18.15 12.12
N VAL A 18 -19.33 18.68 13.19
CA VAL A 18 -18.75 19.73 14.03
C VAL A 18 -17.70 19.12 14.95
N ALA A 19 -16.44 19.56 14.83
CA ALA A 19 -15.36 19.20 15.75
C ALA A 19 -15.38 20.12 16.98
N ALA A 20 -15.37 19.53 18.18
CA ALA A 20 -15.20 20.24 19.44
C ALA A 20 -13.70 20.45 19.76
N PRO A 21 -13.31 21.57 20.40
CA PRO A 21 -11.92 21.84 20.74
C PRO A 21 -11.49 21.08 22.01
N ILE A 22 -10.38 20.35 21.95
CA ILE A 22 -9.71 19.83 23.15
C ILE A 22 -8.61 20.82 23.53
N GLN A 23 -8.79 21.45 24.70
CA GLN A 23 -7.88 22.40 25.31
C GLN A 23 -6.55 21.74 25.69
N GLY A 24 -5.46 22.44 25.41
CA GLY A 24 -4.12 22.06 25.83
C GLY A 24 -3.89 22.28 27.32
N GLN A 25 -3.09 21.41 27.93
CA GLN A 25 -2.36 21.71 29.16
C GLN A 25 -0.87 21.65 28.89
N GLY A 26 -0.19 22.75 29.18
CA GLY A 26 1.25 22.88 29.09
C GLY A 26 1.98 22.57 30.39
N GLN A 27 3.20 22.07 30.19
CA GLN A 27 4.44 22.27 30.97
C GLN A 27 4.63 21.63 32.35
N ARG A 28 5.73 20.87 32.46
CA ARG A 28 6.97 21.15 33.23
C ARG A 28 7.92 19.96 33.01
N GLY A 29 9.15 20.11 32.52
CA GLY A 29 10.28 20.73 33.22
C GLY A 29 11.02 19.68 34.07
N GLY A 30 11.98 18.95 33.49
CA GLY A 30 12.79 17.95 34.18
C GLY A 30 14.24 17.94 33.67
N ARG A 31 15.18 18.17 34.60
CA ARG A 31 16.59 18.51 34.41
C ARG A 31 17.45 17.34 33.89
N GLY A 32 18.53 17.68 33.20
CA GLY A 32 19.55 16.75 32.73
C GLY A 32 20.26 15.98 33.85
N ALA A 33 20.64 14.75 33.51
CA ALA A 33 21.55 13.91 34.29
C ALA A 33 22.77 13.55 33.40
N PRO A 34 23.97 13.43 34.00
CA PRO A 34 25.23 13.37 33.25
C PRO A 34 25.47 12.03 32.57
N GLN A 35 26.16 12.10 31.43
CA GLN A 35 26.70 10.95 30.69
C GLN A 35 27.82 10.29 31.51
N GLY A 36 27.54 9.10 32.05
CA GLY A 36 28.56 8.16 32.51
C GLY A 36 28.74 7.07 31.45
N ASN A 37 29.95 6.91 30.93
CA ASN A 37 30.27 5.79 30.03
C ASN A 37 30.28 4.48 30.82
N PRO A 38 29.57 3.43 30.38
CA PRO A 38 29.73 2.09 30.96
C PRO A 38 31.06 1.45 30.52
N PRO A 39 31.68 0.62 31.37
CA PRO A 39 32.95 -0.01 31.07
C PRO A 39 32.82 -1.08 29.97
N ALA A 40 33.88 -1.19 29.16
CA ALA A 40 34.04 -2.19 28.14
C ALA A 40 34.10 -3.61 28.74
N GLY A 41 33.19 -4.50 28.34
CA GLY A 41 33.26 -5.91 28.68
C GLY A 41 32.06 -6.72 28.18
N ALA A 42 32.35 -7.88 27.59
CA ALA A 42 31.44 -8.92 27.13
C ALA A 42 30.72 -8.70 25.78
N ARG A 43 31.44 -9.01 24.69
CA ARG A 43 30.86 -9.45 23.42
C ARG A 43 30.19 -10.81 23.62
N GLY A 44 28.94 -10.81 24.08
CA GLY A 44 28.03 -11.94 23.93
C GLY A 44 27.39 -11.86 22.55
N GLY A 45 27.71 -12.79 21.65
CA GLY A 45 27.05 -12.89 20.36
C GLY A 45 25.57 -13.19 20.56
N ALA A 46 24.73 -12.16 20.44
CA ALA A 46 23.30 -12.35 20.27
C ALA A 46 23.10 -13.04 18.91
N GLY A 47 23.03 -14.37 18.93
CA GLY A 47 22.51 -15.13 17.81
C GLY A 47 21.16 -14.53 17.44
N ARG A 48 21.07 -13.98 16.23
CA ARG A 48 19.80 -13.60 15.64
C ARG A 48 19.01 -14.89 15.50
N GLY A 49 18.16 -15.19 16.49
CA GLY A 49 17.20 -16.28 16.39
C GLY A 49 16.44 -16.11 15.08
N ALA A 50 16.39 -17.18 14.27
CA ALA A 50 15.58 -17.19 13.07
C ALA A 50 14.16 -16.73 13.44
N ALA A 51 13.63 -15.75 12.72
CA ALA A 51 12.23 -15.35 12.89
C ALA A 51 11.36 -16.61 12.74
N PRO A 52 10.33 -16.79 13.59
CA PRO A 52 9.48 -17.97 13.52
C PRO A 52 8.88 -18.09 12.11
N THR A 53 9.07 -19.26 11.49
CA THR A 53 8.55 -19.56 10.16
C THR A 53 7.03 -19.51 10.23
N GLN A 54 6.42 -18.49 9.62
CA GLN A 54 4.97 -18.39 9.57
C GLN A 54 4.41 -19.53 8.72
N THR A 55 3.46 -20.29 9.26
CA THR A 55 2.77 -21.34 8.51
C THR A 55 1.74 -20.70 7.57
N PRO A 56 1.64 -21.13 6.30
CA PRO A 56 0.58 -20.67 5.41
C PRO A 56 -0.80 -20.90 6.04
N PRO A 57 -1.73 -19.93 5.95
CA PRO A 57 -3.09 -20.11 6.45
C PRO A 57 -3.83 -21.18 5.62
N LYS A 58 -4.87 -21.76 6.21
CA LYS A 58 -5.81 -22.61 5.45
C LYS A 58 -6.45 -21.78 4.32
N PRO A 59 -6.42 -22.27 3.06
CA PRO A 59 -7.08 -21.59 1.94
C PRO A 59 -8.58 -21.43 2.15
N LEU A 60 -9.11 -20.24 1.87
CA LEU A 60 -10.54 -19.98 1.75
C LEU A 60 -11.12 -20.52 0.44
N ILE A 61 -10.30 -20.49 -0.62
CA ILE A 61 -10.65 -21.03 -1.93
C ILE A 61 -9.71 -22.21 -2.20
N PRO A 62 -10.15 -23.46 -1.97
CA PRO A 62 -9.34 -24.63 -2.25
C PRO A 62 -9.05 -24.74 -3.75
N ASN A 63 -7.80 -25.07 -4.10
CA ASN A 63 -7.37 -25.29 -5.49
C ASN A 63 -7.70 -24.13 -6.44
N ALA A 64 -7.61 -22.87 -5.96
CA ALA A 64 -7.83 -21.69 -6.79
C ALA A 64 -6.94 -21.73 -8.04
N LYS A 65 -7.55 -21.56 -9.22
CA LYS A 65 -6.86 -21.47 -10.51
C LYS A 65 -7.10 -20.10 -11.13
N PRO A 66 -6.07 -19.47 -11.71
CA PRO A 66 -6.27 -18.21 -12.40
C PRO A 66 -7.15 -18.41 -13.65
N VAL A 67 -8.07 -17.48 -13.89
CA VAL A 67 -8.91 -17.40 -15.10
C VAL A 67 -8.26 -16.57 -16.20
N ARG A 68 -7.16 -15.87 -15.88
CA ARG A 68 -6.37 -15.02 -16.78
C ARG A 68 -4.87 -15.26 -16.58
N SER A 69 -4.07 -15.07 -17.62
CA SER A 69 -2.61 -15.07 -17.48
C SER A 69 -2.13 -13.81 -16.75
N CYS A 70 -0.95 -13.90 -16.13
CA CYS A 70 -0.32 -12.76 -15.47
C CYS A 70 -0.15 -11.58 -16.42
N GLU A 71 0.39 -11.85 -17.61
CA GLU A 71 0.71 -10.85 -18.62
C GLU A 71 -0.54 -10.10 -19.09
N SER A 72 -1.68 -10.79 -19.14
CA SER A 72 -2.95 -10.17 -19.53
C SER A 72 -3.42 -9.09 -18.55
N LEU A 73 -2.90 -9.05 -17.31
CA LEU A 73 -3.26 -8.02 -16.34
C LEU A 73 -2.78 -6.63 -16.77
N SER A 74 -1.76 -6.53 -17.62
CA SER A 74 -1.32 -5.25 -18.22
C SER A 74 -2.44 -4.51 -18.98
N ALA A 75 -3.46 -5.23 -19.44
CA ALA A 75 -4.60 -4.68 -20.16
C ALA A 75 -5.80 -4.34 -19.25
N VAL A 76 -5.70 -4.51 -17.92
CA VAL A 76 -6.78 -4.13 -17.00
C VAL A 76 -6.85 -2.61 -16.89
N ALA A 77 -7.99 -2.04 -17.26
CA ALA A 77 -8.24 -0.61 -17.11
C ALA A 77 -8.72 -0.29 -15.69
N LEU A 78 -8.02 0.63 -15.03
CA LEU A 78 -8.34 1.12 -13.69
C LEU A 78 -8.35 2.67 -13.72
N PRO A 79 -9.23 3.33 -12.92
CA PRO A 79 -9.29 4.79 -12.87
C PRO A 79 -7.93 5.40 -12.49
N ASN A 80 -7.50 6.42 -13.23
CA ASN A 80 -6.27 7.19 -13.00
C ASN A 80 -5.00 6.36 -12.77
N THR A 81 -5.00 5.11 -13.24
CA THR A 81 -3.95 4.13 -12.97
C THR A 81 -3.43 3.55 -14.27
N THR A 82 -2.11 3.53 -14.40
CA THR A 82 -1.39 2.88 -15.49
C THR A 82 -0.69 1.64 -14.96
N ILE A 83 -0.88 0.49 -15.59
CA ILE A 83 -0.12 -0.72 -15.30
C ILE A 83 1.15 -0.69 -16.14
N GLU A 84 2.30 -0.41 -15.51
CA GLU A 84 3.60 -0.33 -16.18
C GLU A 84 4.10 -1.72 -16.59
N SER A 85 3.83 -2.75 -15.78
CA SER A 85 4.22 -4.13 -16.09
C SER A 85 3.33 -5.14 -15.38
N ALA A 86 3.15 -6.30 -16.01
CA ALA A 86 2.58 -7.50 -15.42
C ALA A 86 3.34 -8.71 -15.97
N VAL A 87 4.17 -9.36 -15.15
CA VAL A 87 5.06 -10.44 -15.59
C VAL A 87 5.21 -11.50 -14.51
N VAL A 88 5.32 -12.77 -14.91
CA VAL A 88 5.78 -13.82 -14.00
C VAL A 88 7.23 -13.54 -13.61
N ASP A 89 7.53 -13.57 -12.30
CA ASP A 89 8.88 -13.31 -11.79
C ASP A 89 9.85 -14.40 -12.30
N PRO A 90 10.91 -14.02 -13.04
CA PRO A 90 11.83 -15.00 -13.64
C PRO A 90 12.62 -15.80 -12.59
N ASN A 91 12.80 -15.26 -11.39
CA ASN A 91 13.50 -15.92 -10.30
C ASN A 91 12.53 -16.66 -9.35
N ASN A 92 11.24 -16.39 -9.46
CA ASN A 92 10.21 -17.09 -8.70
C ASN A 92 8.90 -17.21 -9.52
N PRO A 93 8.78 -18.26 -10.36
CA PRO A 93 7.60 -18.45 -11.21
C PRO A 93 6.27 -18.60 -10.46
N GLY A 94 6.30 -18.74 -9.13
CA GLY A 94 5.14 -18.71 -8.25
C GLY A 94 4.50 -17.32 -8.10
N ILE A 95 5.15 -16.25 -8.57
CA ILE A 95 4.71 -14.87 -8.38
C ILE A 95 4.43 -14.21 -9.73
N CYS A 96 3.21 -13.72 -9.92
CA CYS A 96 2.88 -12.70 -10.90
C CYS A 96 3.14 -11.32 -10.29
N ARG A 97 4.11 -10.58 -10.81
CA ARG A 97 4.43 -9.22 -10.39
C ARG A 97 3.73 -8.22 -11.28
N VAL A 98 3.02 -7.29 -10.67
CA VAL A 98 2.41 -6.14 -11.35
C VAL A 98 2.96 -4.86 -10.74
N THR A 99 3.42 -3.94 -11.58
CA THR A 99 3.76 -2.57 -11.18
C THR A 99 2.74 -1.62 -11.77
N ALA A 100 2.12 -0.80 -10.92
CA ALA A 100 1.15 0.19 -11.32
C ALA A 100 1.54 1.57 -10.78
N ILE A 101 1.17 2.61 -11.53
CA ILE A 101 1.27 4.01 -11.12
C ILE A 101 -0.12 4.60 -11.09
N THR A 102 -0.53 5.15 -9.95
CA THR A 102 -1.73 5.98 -9.85
C THR A 102 -1.33 7.44 -9.65
N SER A 103 -2.19 8.37 -10.06
CA SER A 103 -1.97 9.81 -9.98
C SER A 103 -3.27 10.55 -9.72
N HIS A 104 -3.22 11.74 -9.11
CA HIS A 104 -4.41 12.50 -8.75
C HIS A 104 -4.41 13.89 -9.40
N PRO A 105 -4.89 14.04 -10.66
CA PRO A 105 -5.01 15.35 -11.29
C PRO A 105 -5.89 16.32 -10.48
N PRO A 106 -5.52 17.62 -10.40
CA PRO A 106 -4.41 18.27 -11.11
C PRO A 106 -3.06 18.23 -10.36
N ALA A 107 -2.93 17.47 -9.26
CA ALA A 107 -1.78 17.56 -8.38
C ALA A 107 -0.48 16.99 -8.98
N GLY A 108 -0.59 16.06 -9.94
CA GLY A 108 0.56 15.53 -10.68
C GLY A 108 1.49 14.63 -9.86
N ASP A 109 1.01 14.14 -8.72
CA ASP A 109 1.67 13.11 -7.92
C ASP A 109 1.71 11.77 -8.68
N LYS A 110 2.61 10.89 -8.23
CA LYS A 110 2.74 9.53 -8.76
C LYS A 110 2.98 8.60 -7.59
N VAL A 111 1.98 7.78 -7.29
CA VAL A 111 2.08 6.73 -6.29
C VAL A 111 2.39 5.42 -7.01
N ARG A 112 3.55 4.83 -6.72
CA ARG A 112 3.92 3.51 -7.24
C ARG A 112 3.38 2.42 -6.34
N ILE A 113 2.84 1.39 -6.98
CA ILE A 113 2.21 0.24 -6.35
C ILE A 113 2.81 -1.02 -6.95
N TRP A 114 3.18 -1.95 -6.08
CA TRP A 114 3.65 -3.28 -6.44
C TRP A 114 2.66 -4.31 -5.93
N ILE A 115 2.11 -5.11 -6.83
CA ILE A 115 1.22 -6.21 -6.51
C ILE A 115 1.91 -7.52 -6.85
N GLY A 116 1.83 -8.48 -5.93
CA GLY A 116 2.28 -9.85 -6.11
C GLY A 116 1.08 -10.77 -6.00
N ILE A 117 0.81 -11.54 -7.05
CA ILE A 117 -0.32 -12.47 -7.08
C ILE A 117 0.26 -13.88 -7.26
N PRO A 118 -0.11 -14.89 -6.43
CA PRO A 118 0.32 -16.26 -6.67
C PRO A 118 -0.10 -16.72 -8.08
N THR A 119 0.79 -17.33 -8.85
CA THR A 119 0.43 -17.91 -10.16
C THR A 119 -0.40 -19.18 -10.03
N SER A 120 -0.40 -19.77 -8.84
CA SER A 120 -1.25 -20.90 -8.43
C SER A 120 -1.44 -20.89 -6.91
N ASN A 121 -2.40 -21.66 -6.41
CA ASN A 121 -2.62 -21.88 -4.97
C ASN A 121 -2.86 -20.60 -4.16
N TRP A 122 -3.46 -19.59 -4.78
CA TRP A 122 -3.95 -18.43 -4.02
C TRP A 122 -4.94 -18.88 -2.94
N ASN A 123 -4.74 -18.40 -1.73
CA ASN A 123 -5.48 -18.82 -0.54
C ASN A 123 -6.83 -18.11 -0.39
N GLY A 124 -7.23 -17.29 -1.37
CA GLY A 124 -8.48 -16.52 -1.32
C GLY A 124 -8.39 -15.24 -0.49
N ARG A 125 -7.18 -14.73 -0.21
CA ARG A 125 -6.97 -13.52 0.61
C ARG A 125 -6.04 -12.52 -0.04
N PHE A 126 -6.30 -11.24 0.22
CA PHE A 126 -5.39 -10.14 -0.08
C PHE A 126 -4.77 -9.58 1.20
N ILE A 127 -3.50 -9.17 1.16
CA ILE A 127 -2.84 -8.46 2.25
C ILE A 127 -2.07 -7.23 1.74
N GLY A 128 -2.30 -6.08 2.38
CA GLY A 128 -1.53 -4.86 2.12
C GLY A 128 -0.34 -4.76 3.06
N ASN A 129 0.86 -4.62 2.50
CA ASN A 129 2.09 -4.40 3.25
C ASN A 129 2.47 -2.92 3.19
N GLY A 130 2.37 -2.25 4.33
CA GLY A 130 2.91 -0.91 4.52
C GLY A 130 4.41 -0.92 4.80
N GLY A 131 4.96 0.27 4.97
CA GLY A 131 6.35 0.51 5.35
C GLY A 131 6.47 0.90 6.83
N GLY A 132 7.35 1.85 7.11
CA GLY A 132 7.64 2.30 8.47
C GLY A 132 8.26 3.69 8.51
N GLY A 133 7.94 4.46 9.56
CA GLY A 133 8.28 5.88 9.62
C GLY A 133 7.62 6.63 8.46
N PHE A 134 8.40 7.39 7.70
CA PHE A 134 7.95 8.04 6.46
C PHE A 134 8.19 7.20 5.20
N SER A 135 8.63 5.95 5.32
CA SER A 135 8.77 5.08 4.15
C SER A 135 7.46 4.37 3.88
N GLY A 136 6.90 4.54 2.67
CA GLY A 136 5.65 3.90 2.27
C GLY A 136 5.74 2.37 2.19
N GLY A 137 6.85 1.84 1.65
CA GLY A 137 7.00 0.42 1.36
C GLY A 137 8.03 0.15 0.26
N ASN A 138 8.11 -1.10 -0.20
CA ASN A 138 8.99 -1.50 -1.29
C ASN A 138 8.50 -2.78 -1.98
N ALA A 139 8.94 -2.99 -3.21
CA ALA A 139 8.56 -4.13 -4.04
C ALA A 139 8.91 -5.50 -3.44
N ALA A 140 9.96 -5.62 -2.62
CA ALA A 140 10.38 -6.89 -2.06
C ALA A 140 9.45 -7.37 -0.93
N SER A 141 8.73 -6.44 -0.28
CA SER A 141 7.83 -6.76 0.84
C SER A 141 6.70 -7.73 0.46
N ILE A 142 6.31 -7.81 -0.83
CA ILE A 142 5.25 -8.71 -1.29
C ILE A 142 5.68 -10.18 -1.35
N ASN A 143 6.99 -10.46 -1.35
CA ASN A 143 7.51 -11.81 -1.61
C ASN A 143 7.06 -12.84 -0.56
N GLN A 144 7.21 -12.49 0.72
CA GLN A 144 6.88 -13.40 1.81
C GLN A 144 5.38 -13.70 1.86
N PRO A 145 4.46 -12.72 1.76
CA PRO A 145 3.04 -13.04 1.74
C PRO A 145 2.59 -13.85 0.53
N VAL A 146 3.16 -13.61 -0.66
CA VAL A 146 2.87 -14.45 -1.83
C VAL A 146 3.32 -15.89 -1.62
N ALA A 147 4.47 -16.11 -0.98
CA ALA A 147 4.93 -17.46 -0.59
C ALA A 147 3.98 -18.14 0.42
N LEU A 148 3.23 -17.36 1.20
CA LEU A 148 2.18 -17.86 2.10
C LEU A 148 0.79 -17.98 1.41
N GLY A 149 0.73 -17.79 0.09
CA GLY A 149 -0.46 -17.95 -0.73
C GLY A 149 -1.38 -16.71 -0.77
N TYR A 150 -0.99 -15.58 -0.20
CA TYR A 150 -1.77 -14.34 -0.31
C TYR A 150 -1.51 -13.68 -1.66
N ALA A 151 -2.53 -13.01 -2.21
CA ALA A 151 -2.25 -11.87 -3.06
C ALA A 151 -1.79 -10.71 -2.17
N ALA A 152 -0.77 -9.97 -2.57
CA ALA A 152 -0.12 -8.98 -1.72
C ALA A 152 0.12 -7.66 -2.45
N GLY A 153 0.00 -6.55 -1.74
CA GLY A 153 0.30 -5.23 -2.26
C GLY A 153 1.33 -4.49 -1.41
N SER A 154 2.10 -3.60 -2.01
CA SER A 154 2.94 -2.59 -1.35
C SER A 154 3.01 -1.33 -2.20
N THR A 155 3.42 -0.21 -1.62
CA THR A 155 3.46 1.09 -2.31
C THR A 155 4.58 1.97 -1.76
N ASP A 156 5.08 2.90 -2.57
CA ASP A 156 5.98 3.97 -2.11
C ASP A 156 5.22 5.13 -1.44
N THR A 157 3.89 5.12 -1.51
CA THR A 157 3.00 6.19 -1.03
C THR A 157 3.25 7.58 -1.63
N GLY A 158 3.84 7.64 -2.83
CA GLY A 158 4.05 8.89 -3.57
C GLY A 158 5.46 9.47 -3.47
N HIS A 159 6.37 8.84 -2.72
CA HIS A 159 7.76 9.30 -2.59
C HIS A 159 8.71 8.17 -2.19
N GLU A 160 10.00 8.40 -2.42
CA GLU A 160 11.05 7.44 -2.07
C GLU A 160 11.78 7.81 -0.77
N GLY A 161 12.33 6.79 -0.11
CA GLY A 161 13.10 6.94 1.12
C GLY A 161 12.23 6.98 2.38
N GLY A 162 12.84 7.37 3.50
CA GLY A 162 12.19 7.39 4.82
C GLY A 162 12.27 8.74 5.53
N SER A 163 12.59 9.81 4.79
CA SER A 163 12.65 11.17 5.33
C SER A 163 11.35 11.92 5.06
N GLY A 164 11.03 12.91 5.89
CA GLY A 164 9.85 13.78 5.69
C GLY A 164 10.00 14.84 4.59
N SER A 165 11.06 14.80 3.77
CA SER A 165 11.33 15.84 2.75
C SER A 165 10.23 15.95 1.70
N PHE A 166 9.51 14.85 1.41
CA PHE A 166 8.36 14.81 0.50
C PHE A 166 7.25 15.79 0.92
N ALA A 167 7.18 16.13 2.21
CA ALA A 167 6.16 17.02 2.75
C ALA A 167 6.37 18.49 2.37
N LEU A 168 7.50 18.84 1.73
CA LEU A 168 7.81 20.19 1.31
C LEU A 168 8.01 20.27 -0.21
N ASP A 169 7.52 21.35 -0.82
CA ASP A 169 7.82 21.71 -2.20
C ASP A 169 9.20 22.40 -2.33
N ALA A 170 9.59 22.74 -3.55
CA ALA A 170 10.86 23.41 -3.83
C ALA A 170 11.02 24.80 -3.15
N ASN A 171 9.92 25.40 -2.70
CA ASN A 171 9.91 26.69 -2.01
C ASN A 171 9.76 26.53 -0.47
N GLY A 172 9.80 25.30 0.04
CA GLY A 172 9.62 25.00 1.46
C GLY A 172 8.17 25.12 1.94
N ARG A 173 7.18 25.15 1.04
CA ARG A 173 5.76 25.11 1.40
C ARG A 173 5.30 23.67 1.54
N LEU A 174 4.27 23.43 2.35
CA LEU A 174 3.71 22.09 2.53
C LEU A 174 3.16 21.54 1.22
N ASN A 175 3.67 20.37 0.81
CA ASN A 175 3.11 19.59 -0.27
C ASN A 175 1.96 18.74 0.26
N TRP A 176 0.77 19.34 0.34
CA TRP A 176 -0.41 18.67 0.90
C TRP A 176 -0.85 17.43 0.13
N GLN A 177 -0.54 17.31 -1.16
CA GLN A 177 -0.86 16.10 -1.91
C GLN A 177 0.00 14.93 -1.42
N LEU A 178 1.33 15.05 -1.45
CA LEU A 178 2.20 13.96 -0.99
C LEU A 178 2.03 13.66 0.51
N ILE A 179 1.69 14.66 1.33
CA ILE A 179 1.29 14.45 2.73
C ILE A 179 0.07 13.52 2.83
N ARG A 180 -0.96 13.72 1.99
CA ARG A 180 -2.14 12.85 1.96
C ARG A 180 -1.83 11.48 1.39
N ASP A 181 -0.96 11.40 0.38
CA ASP A 181 -0.53 10.15 -0.23
C ASP A 181 0.16 9.25 0.78
N ASN A 182 1.13 9.78 1.53
CA ASN A 182 1.78 9.08 2.63
C ASN A 182 0.83 8.75 3.79
N ALA A 183 -0.08 9.66 4.15
CA ALA A 183 -0.93 9.49 5.32
C ALA A 183 -2.02 8.43 5.12
N GLN A 184 -2.61 8.33 3.92
CA GLN A 184 -3.75 7.43 3.69
C GLN A 184 -3.95 7.01 2.22
N VAL A 185 -3.76 7.93 1.26
CA VAL A 185 -4.23 7.69 -0.12
C VAL A 185 -3.41 6.61 -0.78
N GLY A 186 -2.09 6.60 -0.62
CA GLY A 186 -1.25 5.60 -1.26
C GLY A 186 -1.57 4.17 -0.83
N ILE A 187 -1.80 3.94 0.47
CA ILE A 187 -2.19 2.62 0.99
C ILE A 187 -3.60 2.23 0.55
N HIS A 188 -4.53 3.21 0.49
CA HIS A 188 -5.88 2.98 -0.01
C HIS A 188 -5.86 2.53 -1.47
N GLU A 189 -5.22 3.30 -2.35
CA GLU A 189 -5.09 3.01 -3.77
C GLU A 189 -4.42 1.66 -4.01
N MET A 190 -3.33 1.38 -3.30
CA MET A 190 -2.66 0.07 -3.32
C MET A 190 -3.62 -1.08 -3.02
N THR A 191 -4.51 -0.90 -2.04
CA THR A 191 -5.49 -1.93 -1.65
C THR A 191 -6.57 -2.09 -2.70
N VAL A 192 -7.14 -0.99 -3.21
CA VAL A 192 -8.19 -1.03 -4.24
C VAL A 192 -7.68 -1.68 -5.52
N ILE A 193 -6.53 -1.22 -6.01
CA ILE A 193 -5.89 -1.73 -7.23
C ILE A 193 -5.48 -3.20 -7.06
N GLY A 194 -4.85 -3.54 -5.93
CA GLY A 194 -4.43 -4.91 -5.65
C GLY A 194 -5.57 -5.91 -5.61
N LYS A 195 -6.71 -5.54 -4.99
CA LYS A 195 -7.92 -6.37 -4.98
C LYS A 195 -8.51 -6.52 -6.38
N ALA A 196 -8.63 -5.43 -7.13
CA ALA A 196 -9.17 -5.48 -8.50
C ALA A 196 -8.32 -6.36 -9.42
N LEU A 197 -7.00 -6.30 -9.33
CA LEU A 197 -6.09 -7.15 -10.11
C LEU A 197 -6.14 -8.62 -9.68
N THR A 198 -6.26 -8.87 -8.38
CA THR A 198 -6.45 -10.24 -7.85
C THR A 198 -7.73 -10.86 -8.36
N GLU A 199 -8.84 -10.12 -8.27
CA GLU A 199 -10.15 -10.53 -8.78
C GLU A 199 -10.09 -10.74 -10.30
N ALA A 200 -9.43 -9.85 -11.04
CA ALA A 200 -9.24 -10.03 -12.47
C ALA A 200 -8.48 -11.34 -12.79
N MET A 201 -7.41 -11.66 -12.04
CA MET A 201 -6.61 -12.87 -12.29
C MET A 201 -7.35 -14.17 -11.93
N TYR A 202 -8.11 -14.18 -10.82
CA TYR A 202 -8.74 -15.40 -10.28
C TYR A 202 -10.23 -15.52 -10.52
N GLY A 203 -10.90 -14.47 -11.00
CA GLY A 203 -12.35 -14.44 -11.20
C GLY A 203 -13.16 -14.47 -9.89
N ALA A 204 -12.50 -14.25 -8.74
CA ALA A 204 -13.11 -14.24 -7.43
C ALA A 204 -12.47 -13.14 -6.56
N ALA A 205 -13.32 -12.40 -5.83
CA ALA A 205 -12.86 -11.33 -4.96
C ALA A 205 -12.13 -11.88 -3.71
N PRO A 206 -11.02 -11.24 -3.27
CA PRO A 206 -10.32 -11.52 -2.02
C PRO A 206 -11.05 -11.06 -0.74
#